data_AF-A0A521W6I6-F1
#
_entry.id   AF-A0A521W6I6-F1
#
_cell.length_a   1.000
_cell.length_b   1.000
_cell.length_c   1.000
_cell.angle_alpha   90.00
_cell.angle_beta   90.00
_cell.angle_gamma   90.00
#
_symmetry.space_group_name_H-M   'P 1'
#
loop_
_entity.id
_entity.type
_entity.pdbx_description
1 polymer ?
#
loop_
_entity_poly.entity_id
_entity_poly.type
_entity_poly.pdbx_seq_one_letter_code
_entity_poly.pdbx_strand_id
1 'polypeptide(L)'
;MNLKEIVARCEGLFEDLHFNAVQQWKAAVPGRKAIGYMPVYVPHEIIHAAGMLPVGIFGGGDQIEVIQGDAYYQSYICRIPRSTVELGLTGRLDCLDGMLFPSICDVIRNLSGMWQIMFKDKYVRYIDVPQNYDDSIG
;
A
#
# COMPACT_ATOMS: atom_id res chain seq x y z
N MET A 1 -17.22 -22.86 3.88
CA MET A 1 -17.81 -21.53 3.64
C MET A 1 -18.76 -21.62 2.46
N ASN A 2 -19.96 -21.05 2.58
CA ASN A 2 -20.84 -20.81 1.45
C ASN A 2 -20.51 -19.47 0.75
N LEU A 3 -21.13 -19.18 -0.39
CA LEU A 3 -20.88 -17.95 -1.16
C LEU A 3 -21.07 -16.67 -0.33
N LYS A 4 -22.14 -16.60 0.46
CA LYS A 4 -22.45 -15.41 1.28
C LYS A 4 -21.37 -15.16 2.32
N GLU A 5 -20.86 -16.22 2.94
CA GLU A 5 -19.76 -16.13 3.93
C GLU A 5 -18.45 -15.67 3.28
N ILE A 6 -18.15 -16.11 2.05
CA ILE A 6 -16.96 -15.67 1.31
C ILE A 6 -17.07 -14.17 0.98
N VAL A 7 -18.20 -13.74 0.44
CA VAL A 7 -18.44 -12.33 0.06
C VAL A 7 -18.34 -11.43 1.28
N ALA A 8 -19.04 -11.78 2.37
CA ALA A 8 -18.99 -11.00 3.61
C ALA A 8 -17.56 -10.88 4.17
N ARG A 9 -16.75 -11.94 4.06
CA ARG A 9 -15.33 -11.90 4.45
C ARG A 9 -14.54 -10.96 3.54
N CYS A 10 -14.73 -11.03 2.22
CA CYS A 10 -14.04 -10.17 1.28
C CYS A 10 -14.38 -8.70 1.49
N GLU A 11 -15.66 -8.37 1.70
CA GLU A 11 -16.13 -7.02 2.02
C GLU A 11 -15.48 -6.51 3.31
N GLY A 12 -15.52 -7.32 4.38
CA GLY A 12 -14.89 -6.95 5.65
C GLY A 12 -13.37 -6.73 5.56
N LEU A 13 -12.68 -7.44 4.66
CA LEU A 13 -11.25 -7.19 4.39
C LEU A 13 -11.02 -5.94 3.54
N PHE A 14 -11.92 -5.65 2.60
CA PHE A 14 -11.79 -4.51 1.68
C PHE A 14 -12.09 -3.17 2.37
N GLU A 15 -13.08 -3.15 3.26
CA GLU A 15 -13.51 -1.93 3.98
C GLU A 15 -12.65 -1.63 5.22
N ASP A 16 -11.73 -2.53 5.60
CA ASP A 16 -10.90 -2.38 6.80
C ASP A 16 -9.76 -1.37 6.61
N LEU A 17 -10.06 -0.09 6.81
CA LEU A 17 -9.07 0.99 6.79
C LEU A 17 -8.10 0.98 7.98
N HIS A 18 -8.28 0.09 8.96
CA HIS A 18 -7.37 -0.06 10.10
C HIS A 18 -6.43 -1.27 9.95
N PHE A 19 -6.56 -2.02 8.84
CA PHE A 19 -5.70 -3.17 8.54
C PHE A 19 -5.61 -4.18 9.69
N ASN A 20 -6.71 -4.38 10.42
CA ASN A 20 -6.82 -5.31 11.53
C ASN A 20 -6.43 -6.73 11.12
N ALA A 21 -6.81 -7.15 9.91
CA ALA A 21 -6.43 -8.47 9.40
C ALA A 21 -4.90 -8.62 9.23
N VAL A 22 -4.22 -7.56 8.79
CA VAL A 22 -2.75 -7.52 8.68
C VAL A 22 -2.11 -7.56 10.07
N GLN A 23 -2.63 -6.77 11.01
CA GLN A 23 -2.17 -6.75 12.40
C GLN A 23 -2.29 -8.14 13.05
N GLN A 24 -3.44 -8.80 12.89
CA GLN A 24 -3.67 -10.17 13.38
C GLN A 24 -2.73 -11.18 12.72
N TRP A 25 -2.52 -11.09 11.41
CA TRP A 25 -1.60 -11.97 10.68
C TRP A 25 -0.16 -11.83 11.17
N LYS A 26 0.30 -10.60 11.44
CA LYS A 26 1.64 -10.32 12.01
C LYS A 26 1.75 -10.84 13.44
N ALA A 27 0.74 -10.59 14.27
CA ALA A 27 0.75 -11.00 15.69
C ALA A 27 0.73 -12.53 15.87
N ALA A 28 0.17 -13.28 14.91
CA ALA A 28 0.08 -14.74 14.98
C ALA A 28 1.44 -15.46 14.98
N VAL A 29 2.50 -14.85 14.44
CA VAL A 29 3.87 -15.41 14.49
C VAL A 29 4.89 -14.30 14.71
N PRO A 30 5.66 -14.32 15.82
CA PRO A 30 6.68 -13.31 16.08
C PRO A 30 7.68 -13.16 14.94
N GLY A 31 8.03 -11.92 14.63
CA GLY A 31 9.00 -11.60 13.57
C GLY A 31 8.43 -11.56 12.15
N ARG A 32 7.14 -11.87 11.95
CA ARG A 32 6.46 -11.64 10.66
C ARG A 32 6.50 -10.17 10.27
N LYS A 33 6.69 -9.93 8.98
CA LYS A 33 6.68 -8.59 8.40
C LYS A 33 5.62 -8.47 7.31
N ALA A 34 5.06 -7.28 7.15
CA ALA A 34 4.12 -6.93 6.10
C ALA A 34 4.70 -5.78 5.27
N ILE A 35 4.64 -5.92 3.95
CA ILE A 35 5.14 -4.93 3.00
C ILE A 35 3.97 -4.40 2.20
N GLY A 36 3.69 -3.11 2.38
CA GLY A 36 2.70 -2.41 1.59
C GLY A 36 3.21 -2.12 0.18
N TYR A 37 2.29 -2.01 -0.78
CA TYR A 37 2.64 -1.62 -2.13
C TYR A 37 1.53 -0.79 -2.78
N MET A 38 1.93 0.21 -3.55
CA MET A 38 1.02 0.92 -4.44
C MET A 38 0.80 0.10 -5.73
N PRO A 39 -0.38 0.15 -6.35
CA PRO A 39 -0.61 -0.48 -7.66
C PRO A 39 0.30 0.11 -8.74
N VAL A 40 0.55 -0.56 -9.87
CA VAL A 40 -0.02 -1.87 -10.30
C VAL A 40 1.02 -2.98 -10.29
N TYR A 41 2.24 -2.70 -10.75
CA TYR A 41 3.26 -3.72 -11.02
C TYR A 41 4.28 -3.81 -9.89
N VAL A 42 4.08 -4.76 -8.98
CA VAL A 42 5.00 -5.03 -7.86
C VAL A 42 5.21 -6.54 -7.77
N PRO A 43 6.47 -7.01 -7.56
CA PRO A 43 6.77 -8.43 -7.50
C PRO A 43 6.31 -9.05 -6.16
N HIS A 44 5.02 -9.36 -6.04
CA HIS A 44 4.42 -9.92 -4.83
C HIS A 44 5.05 -11.26 -4.43
N GLU A 45 5.48 -12.02 -5.42
CA GLU A 45 6.13 -13.32 -5.28
C GLU A 45 7.43 -13.21 -4.48
N ILE A 46 8.20 -12.12 -4.67
CA ILE A 46 9.45 -11.90 -3.91
C ILE A 46 9.13 -11.61 -2.44
N ILE A 47 8.11 -10.80 -2.17
CA ILE A 47 7.66 -10.49 -0.81
C ILE A 47 7.21 -11.77 -0.11
N HIS A 48 6.37 -12.55 -0.79
CA HIS A 48 5.85 -13.82 -0.29
C HIS A 48 6.96 -14.85 -0.05
N ALA A 49 7.90 -15.00 -0.99
CA ALA A 49 9.03 -15.93 -0.88
C ALA A 49 9.95 -15.59 0.31
N ALA A 50 10.02 -14.32 0.69
CA ALA A 50 10.73 -13.87 1.90
C ALA A 50 9.94 -14.09 3.20
N GLY A 51 8.78 -14.74 3.16
CA GLY A 51 7.93 -15.01 4.33
C GLY A 51 7.16 -13.79 4.83
N MET A 52 7.03 -12.75 4.01
CA MET A 52 6.34 -11.51 4.34
C MET A 52 4.97 -11.44 3.67
N LEU A 53 4.05 -10.67 4.25
CA LEU A 53 2.73 -10.45 3.67
C LEU A 53 2.76 -9.26 2.69
N PRO A 54 2.49 -9.44 1.39
CA PRO A 54 2.23 -8.32 0.49
C PRO A 54 0.84 -7.72 0.78
N VAL A 55 0.78 -6.40 0.98
CA VAL A 55 -0.45 -5.67 1.30
C VAL A 55 -0.69 -4.56 0.26
N GLY A 56 -1.75 -4.71 -0.54
CA GLY A 56 -2.08 -3.71 -1.56
C GLY A 56 -2.71 -2.46 -0.95
N ILE A 57 -2.16 -1.29 -1.27
CA ILE A 57 -2.62 0.00 -0.77
C ILE A 57 -3.24 0.80 -1.92
N PHE A 58 -4.58 0.86 -1.93
CA PHE A 58 -5.37 1.51 -2.98
C PHE A 58 -5.96 2.86 -2.52
N GLY A 59 -5.42 3.43 -1.44
CA GLY A 59 -5.97 4.61 -0.77
C GLY A 59 -7.13 4.27 0.16
N GLY A 60 -7.72 5.30 0.77
CA GLY A 60 -8.84 5.18 1.71
C GLY A 60 -10.22 5.49 1.12
N GLY A 61 -10.33 5.58 -0.21
CA GLY A 61 -11.59 5.84 -0.90
C GLY A 61 -12.28 7.13 -0.42
N ASP A 62 -13.61 7.11 -0.43
CA ASP A 62 -14.48 8.14 0.13
C ASP A 62 -14.75 8.03 1.63
N GLN A 63 -14.33 6.92 2.23
CA GLN A 63 -14.47 6.62 3.65
C GLN A 63 -13.47 7.37 4.54
N ILE A 64 -12.46 8.03 3.96
CA ILE A 64 -11.51 8.88 4.70
C ILE A 64 -11.56 10.33 4.20
N GLU A 65 -11.68 11.26 5.15
CA GLU A 65 -11.44 12.67 4.91
C GLU A 65 -9.95 12.90 4.70
N VAL A 66 -9.60 13.63 3.66
CA VAL A 66 -8.21 13.90 3.29
C VAL A 66 -7.90 15.33 3.70
N ILE A 67 -7.43 15.52 4.94
CA ILE A 67 -7.17 16.85 5.49
C ILE A 67 -5.67 17.14 5.40
N GLN A 68 -4.84 16.24 5.93
CA GLN A 68 -3.39 16.39 5.91
C GLN A 68 -2.85 16.02 4.53
N GLY A 69 -3.43 15.01 3.88
CA GLY A 69 -3.03 14.61 2.52
C GLY A 69 -3.08 15.77 1.52
N ASP A 70 -4.04 16.69 1.66
CA ASP A 70 -4.20 17.87 0.80
C ASP A 70 -3.14 18.95 1.06
N ALA A 71 -2.44 18.90 2.19
CA ALA A 71 -1.28 19.76 2.45
C ALA A 71 -0.02 19.28 1.71
N TYR A 72 0.06 17.99 1.37
CA TYR A 72 1.19 17.38 0.65
C TYR A 72 0.95 17.23 -0.85
N TYR A 73 -0.31 17.10 -1.25
CA TYR A 73 -0.72 16.88 -2.63
C TYR A 73 -1.88 17.78 -3.02
N GLN A 74 -1.81 18.33 -4.22
CA GLN A 74 -2.82 19.25 -4.73
C GLN A 74 -4.13 18.52 -5.06
N SER A 75 -5.24 19.25 -4.96
CA SER A 75 -6.61 18.71 -5.16
C SER A 75 -6.87 18.18 -6.57
N TYR A 76 -6.11 18.62 -7.58
CA TYR A 76 -6.22 18.14 -8.96
C TYR A 76 -5.55 16.78 -9.21
N ILE A 77 -4.83 16.24 -8.23
CA ILE A 77 -4.21 14.91 -8.31
C ILE A 77 -5.21 13.85 -7.88
N CYS A 78 -5.06 12.63 -8.44
CA CYS A 78 -5.89 11.48 -8.08
C CYS A 78 -5.93 11.30 -6.54
N ARG A 79 -7.06 10.79 -6.03
CA ARG A 79 -7.30 10.74 -4.58
C ARG A 79 -6.44 9.69 -3.85
N ILE A 80 -6.02 8.65 -4.56
CA ILE A 80 -5.23 7.53 -4.03
C ILE A 80 -4.03 8.01 -3.19
N PRO A 81 -3.03 8.74 -3.73
CA PRO A 81 -1.88 9.22 -2.95
C PRO A 81 -2.28 10.05 -1.73
N ARG A 82 -3.27 10.94 -1.88
CA ARG A 82 -3.67 11.88 -0.81
C ARG A 82 -4.27 11.14 0.38
N SER A 83 -5.18 10.22 0.09
CA SER A 83 -5.76 9.34 1.12
C SER A 83 -4.75 8.33 1.68
N THR A 84 -3.80 7.85 0.88
CA THR A 84 -2.70 6.99 1.38
C THR A 84 -1.80 7.74 2.37
N VAL A 85 -1.49 9.01 2.08
CA VAL A 85 -0.75 9.87 3.03
C VAL A 85 -1.54 10.05 4.32
N GLU A 86 -2.84 10.31 4.23
CA GLU A 86 -3.70 10.41 5.41
C GLU A 86 -3.70 9.11 6.24
N LEU A 87 -3.84 7.95 5.60
CA LEU A 87 -3.75 6.65 6.26
C LEU A 87 -2.39 6.46 6.97
N GLY A 88 -1.30 6.93 6.37
CA GLY A 88 0.03 6.90 6.97
C GLY A 88 0.16 7.84 8.16
N LEU A 89 -0.24 9.11 8.01
CA LEU A 89 -0.12 10.14 9.05
C LEU A 89 -1.02 9.88 10.26
N THR A 90 -2.13 9.18 10.06
CA THR A 90 -3.05 8.77 11.13
C THR A 90 -2.66 7.43 11.79
N GLY A 91 -1.50 6.87 11.46
CA GLY A 91 -0.96 5.63 12.05
C GLY A 91 -1.66 4.35 11.59
N ARG A 92 -2.63 4.43 10.68
CA ARG A 92 -3.37 3.24 10.19
C ARG A 92 -2.47 2.27 9.40
N LEU A 93 -1.38 2.78 8.85
CA LEU A 93 -0.37 2.00 8.11
C LEU A 93 0.84 1.59 8.96
N ASP A 94 0.83 1.83 10.27
CA ASP A 94 1.97 1.52 11.15
C ASP A 94 2.30 0.02 11.22
N CYS A 95 1.30 -0.83 10.94
CA CYS A 95 1.47 -2.27 10.85
C CYS A 95 2.39 -2.71 9.70
N LEU A 96 2.67 -1.87 8.71
CA LEU A 96 3.56 -2.17 7.59
C LEU A 96 5.02 -1.89 7.99
N ASP A 97 5.94 -2.78 7.59
CA ASP A 97 7.38 -2.64 7.82
C ASP A 97 8.10 -1.94 6.66
N GLY A 98 7.41 -1.80 5.53
CA GLY A 98 7.90 -1.06 4.38
C GLY A 98 6.84 -0.84 3.31
N MET A 99 7.17 0.00 2.34
CA MET A 99 6.31 0.38 1.22
C MET A 99 7.07 0.34 -0.11
N LEU A 100 6.42 -0.22 -1.13
CA LEU A 100 6.91 -0.27 -2.50
C LEU A 100 6.09 0.65 -3.41
N PHE A 101 6.79 1.40 -4.26
CA PHE A 101 6.20 2.40 -5.15
C PHE A 101 6.64 2.14 -6.58
N PRO A 102 5.79 1.55 -7.45
CA PRO A 102 6.16 1.28 -8.83
C PRO A 102 6.10 2.53 -9.71
N SER A 103 6.98 2.56 -10.71
CA SER A 103 7.10 3.60 -11.75
C SER A 103 5.94 3.54 -12.75
N ILE A 104 4.72 3.83 -12.30
CA ILE A 104 3.52 3.80 -13.15
C ILE A 104 3.01 5.20 -13.54
N CYS A 105 3.27 6.21 -12.74
CA CYS A 105 2.90 7.60 -13.01
C CYS A 105 3.73 8.55 -12.13
N ASP A 106 3.80 9.82 -12.53
CA ASP A 106 4.56 10.84 -11.79
C ASP A 106 4.10 11.00 -10.34
N VAL A 107 2.82 10.78 -10.08
CA VAL A 107 2.22 10.96 -8.77
C VAL A 107 2.75 9.92 -7.77
N ILE A 108 2.75 8.64 -8.15
CA ILE A 108 3.26 7.54 -7.30
C ILE A 108 4.79 7.58 -7.22
N ARG A 109 5.47 7.98 -8.30
CA ARG A 109 6.92 8.23 -8.29
C ARG A 109 7.30 9.31 -7.27
N ASN A 110 6.59 10.43 -7.25
CA ASN A 110 6.84 11.46 -6.24
C ASN A 110 6.44 11.00 -4.83
N LEU A 111 5.43 10.14 -4.71
CA LEU A 111 4.96 9.63 -3.42
C LEU A 111 6.05 8.82 -2.71
N SER A 112 6.90 8.09 -3.44
CA SER A 112 8.02 7.37 -2.82
C SER A 112 8.99 8.32 -2.11
N GLY A 113 9.28 9.47 -2.72
CA GLY A 113 10.15 10.50 -2.13
C GLY A 113 9.50 11.14 -0.90
N MET A 114 8.22 11.48 -0.99
CA MET A 114 7.46 11.99 0.15
C MET A 114 7.44 10.98 1.31
N TRP A 115 7.27 9.69 1.01
CA TRP A 115 7.25 8.64 2.03
C TRP A 115 8.59 8.51 2.77
N GLN A 116 9.71 8.63 2.06
CA GLN A 116 11.05 8.63 2.67
C GLN A 116 11.25 9.80 3.63
N ILE A 117 10.67 10.96 3.31
CA ILE A 117 10.76 12.16 4.16
C ILE A 117 9.87 12.03 5.40
N MET A 118 8.64 11.56 5.22
CA MET A 118 7.63 11.47 6.28
C MET A 118 7.85 10.29 7.25
N PHE A 119 8.30 9.14 6.74
CA PHE A 119 8.37 7.89 7.50
C PHE A 119 9.79 7.30 7.53
N LYS A 120 10.70 7.99 8.23
CA LYS A 120 12.14 7.68 8.26
C LYS A 120 12.49 6.28 8.77
N ASP A 121 11.63 5.71 9.61
CA ASP A 121 11.86 4.39 10.22
C ASP A 121 11.28 3.23 9.38
N LYS A 122 10.67 3.53 8.23
CA LYS A 122 10.06 2.52 7.34
C LYS A 122 10.95 2.27 6.13
N TYR A 123 11.01 1.01 5.69
CA TYR A 123 11.66 0.68 4.43
C TYR A 123 10.86 1.27 3.27
N VAL A 124 11.53 1.98 2.36
CA VAL A 124 10.88 2.55 1.16
C VAL A 124 11.68 2.19 -0.07
N ARG A 125 11.01 1.62 -1.08
CA ARG A 125 11.64 1.32 -2.35
C ARG A 125 10.79 1.78 -3.51
N TYR A 126 11.37 2.64 -4.32
CA TYR A 126 10.91 2.91 -5.67
C TYR A 126 11.29 1.75 -6.59
N ILE A 127 10.33 1.23 -7.33
CA ILE A 127 10.52 0.13 -8.29
C ILE A 127 10.42 0.72 -9.68
N ASP A 128 11.58 0.92 -10.28
CA ASP A 128 11.68 1.38 -11.66
C ASP A 128 11.66 0.17 -12.60
N VAL A 129 10.61 0.10 -13.42
CA VAL A 129 10.45 -0.94 -14.44
C VAL A 129 10.57 -0.31 -15.82
N PRO A 130 11.05 -1.06 -16.83
CA PRO A 130 11.06 -0.59 -18.21
C PRO A 130 9.67 -0.11 -18.65
N GLN A 131 9.63 1.06 -19.30
CA GLN A 131 8.39 1.62 -19.85
C GLN A 131 8.05 1.03 -21.22
N ASN A 132 9.08 0.63 -21.97
CA ASN A 132 8.92 -0.04 -23.25
C ASN A 132 8.70 -1.53 -23.03
N TYR A 133 7.59 -2.02 -23.53
CA TYR A 133 7.29 -3.45 -23.58
C TYR A 133 8.19 -4.14 -24.61
N ASP A 134 8.69 -5.32 -24.25
CA ASP A 134 9.50 -6.18 -25.12
C ASP A 134 9.01 -7.62 -24.97
N ASP A 135 8.35 -8.14 -26.00
CA ASP A 135 7.80 -9.50 -26.05
C ASP A 135 8.83 -10.59 -25.72
N SER A 136 10.13 -10.33 -25.93
CA SER A 136 11.20 -11.28 -25.62
C SER A 136 11.54 -11.37 -24.14
N ILE A 137 11.20 -10.32 -23.36
CA ILE A 137 11.41 -10.24 -21.91
C ILE A 137 10.15 -10.70 -21.17
N GLY A 138 8.96 -10.49 -21.75
CA GLY A 138 7.67 -10.98 -21.26
C GLY A 138 6.52 -10.05 -21.59
#